data_AF-A5D531-F1
#
_entry.id   AF-A5D531-F1
#
_cell.length_a   1.000
_cell.length_b   1.000
_cell.length_c   1.000
_cell.angle_alpha   90.00
_cell.angle_beta   90.00
_cell.angle_gamma   90.00
#
_symmetry.space_group_name_H-M   'P 1'
#
loop_
_entity.id
_entity.type
_entity.pdbx_description
1 polymer ?
#
loop_
_entity_poly.entity_id
_entity_poly.type
_entity_poly.pdbx_seq_one_letter_code
_entity_poly.pdbx_strand_id
1 'polypeptide(L)' 'MTKVSVDKATEHGDYLEEQITVDNIPDIGDKTGVKFLDNLEQAIAECRKLIADGYRLTGYWTDPDVGIVFNLKKKK' A
#
# COMPACT_ATOMS: atom_id res chain seq x y z
N MET A 1 4.78 -15.25 -4.46
CA MET A 1 3.65 -14.34 -4.72
C MET A 1 4.05 -12.99 -4.17
N THR A 2 3.89 -11.93 -4.96
CA THR A 2 4.22 -10.56 -4.55
C THR A 2 3.29 -10.17 -3.39
N LYS A 3 3.86 -9.77 -2.26
CA LYS A 3 3.13 -9.42 -1.02
C LYS A 3 2.66 -7.95 -0.99
N VAL A 4 2.98 -7.20 -2.03
CA VAL A 4 2.49 -5.84 -2.25
C VAL A 4 1.53 -5.87 -3.43
N SER A 5 0.30 -5.42 -3.22
CA SER A 5 -0.70 -5.23 -4.28
C SER A 5 -1.06 -3.76 -4.38
N VAL A 6 -1.13 -3.27 -5.61
CA VAL A 6 -1.69 -1.95 -5.93
C VAL A 6 -3.06 -2.21 -6.53
N ASP A 7 -4.10 -1.85 -5.81
CA ASP A 7 -5.46 -1.94 -6.29
C ASP A 7 -5.73 -0.83 -7.31
N LYS A 8 -6.47 -1.17 -8.37
CA LYS A 8 -6.75 -0.21 -9.45
C LYS A 8 -7.48 1.01 -8.91
N ALA A 9 -7.16 2.17 -9.50
CA ALA A 9 -7.82 3.43 -9.20
C ALA A 9 -9.35 3.30 -9.26
N THR A 10 -9.99 3.52 -8.12
CA THR A 10 -11.44 3.62 -8.00
C THR A 10 -11.84 5.08 -8.16
N GLU A 11 -12.76 5.33 -9.09
CA GLU A 11 -13.24 6.68 -9.36
C GLU A 11 -14.36 7.04 -8.39
N HIS A 12 -14.13 8.07 -7.58
CA HIS A 12 -15.15 8.71 -6.75
C HIS A 12 -15.46 10.09 -7.35
N GLY A 13 -16.67 10.61 -7.16
CA GLY A 13 -17.18 11.80 -7.85
C GLY A 13 -16.13 12.89 -8.13
N ASP A 14 -15.43 13.33 -7.07
CA ASP A 14 -14.47 14.44 -7.14
C ASP A 14 -12.99 14.00 -7.09
N TYR A 15 -12.70 12.70 -6.94
CA TYR A 15 -11.33 12.21 -6.75
C TYR A 15 -11.12 10.78 -7.25
N LEU A 16 -9.90 10.45 -7.65
CA LEU A 16 -9.42 9.09 -7.86
C LEU A 16 -8.82 8.56 -6.55
N GLU A 17 -9.13 7.32 -6.19
CA GLU A 17 -8.55 6.65 -5.02
C GLU A 17 -7.79 5.40 -5.44
N GLU A 18 -6.53 5.31 -5.03
CA GLU A 18 -5.69 4.12 -5.18
C GLU A 18 -5.29 3.60 -3.81
N GLN A 19 -5.32 2.28 -3.68
CA GLN A 19 -4.93 1.59 -2.45
C GLN A 19 -3.69 0.76 -2.71
N ILE A 20 -2.71 0.89 -1.82
CA ILE A 20 -1.53 0.04 -1.80
C ILE A 20 -1.63 -0.82 -0.55
N THR A 21 -1.68 -2.13 -0.75
CA THR A 21 -1.82 -3.11 0.31
C THR A 21 -0.52 -3.91 0.44
N VAL A 22 -0.06 -4.08 1.66
CA VAL A 22 1.11 -4.88 2.02
C VAL A 22 0.67 -5.97 2.97
N ASP A 23 0.86 -7.22 2.57
CA ASP A 23 0.73 -8.35 3.46
C ASP A 23 1.77 -8.23 4.59
N ASN A 24 1.26 -8.00 5.80
CA ASN A 24 2.06 -7.86 7.02
C ASN A 24 2.14 -9.16 7.83
N ILE A 25 1.56 -10.26 7.35
CA ILE A 25 1.54 -11.54 8.06
C ILE A 25 2.98 -12.09 8.04
N PRO A 26 3.64 -12.15 9.22
CA PRO A 26 4.98 -12.69 9.31
C PRO A 26 4.94 -14.16 8.91
N ASP A 27 5.77 -14.53 7.96
CA ASP A 27 5.99 -15.94 7.66
C ASP A 27 6.67 -16.56 8.89
N ILE A 28 6.09 -17.60 9.49
CA ILE A 28 6.70 -18.32 10.62
C ILE A 28 8.09 -18.85 10.26
N GLY A 29 8.37 -19.06 8.97
CA GLY A 29 9.70 -19.40 8.45
C GLY A 29 10.68 -18.23 8.38
N ASP A 30 10.20 -16.98 8.42
CA ASP A 30 11.02 -15.78 8.47
C ASP A 30 11.33 -15.41 9.93
N LYS A 31 12.53 -15.82 10.38
CA LYS A 31 13.00 -15.60 11.76
C LYS A 31 13.61 -14.21 11.97
N THR A 32 13.79 -13.42 10.91
CA THR A 32 14.48 -12.13 10.98
C THR A 32 13.54 -10.95 10.76
N GLY A 33 12.38 -11.18 10.11
CA GLY A 33 11.41 -10.14 9.77
C GLY A 33 11.87 -9.25 8.60
N VAL A 34 12.99 -9.59 7.96
CA VAL A 34 13.57 -8.82 6.86
C VAL A 34 12.64 -8.77 5.65
N LYS A 35 11.94 -9.88 5.34
CA LYS A 35 11.02 -9.88 4.19
C LYS A 35 9.87 -8.90 4.39
N PHE A 36 9.39 -8.75 5.62
CA PHE A 36 8.35 -7.77 5.93
C PHE A 36 8.86 -6.33 5.69
N LEU A 37 10.08 -6.03 6.15
CA LEU A 37 10.69 -4.72 5.92
C LEU A 37 10.90 -4.43 4.43
N ASP A 38 11.37 -5.42 3.66
CA ASP A 38 11.55 -5.28 2.21
C ASP A 38 10.21 -5.03 1.49
N ASN A 39 9.14 -5.71 1.90
CA ASN A 39 7.80 -5.50 1.33
C ASN A 39 7.27 -4.10 1.68
N LEU A 40 7.51 -3.64 2.92
CA LEU A 40 7.11 -2.31 3.35
C LEU A 40 7.88 -1.23 2.57
N GLU A 41 9.17 -1.42 2.33
CA GLU A 41 9.98 -0.51 1.51
C GLU A 41 9.46 -0.43 0.06
N GLN A 42 9.11 -1.57 -0.53
CA GLN A 42 8.50 -1.61 -1.86
C GLN A 42 7.17 -0.83 -1.92
N ALA A 43 6.31 -1.00 -0.92
CA ALA A 43 5.04 -0.27 -0.86
C ALA A 43 5.21 1.23 -0.65
N ILE A 44 6.20 1.63 0.15
CA ILE A 44 6.58 3.05 0.29
C ILE A 44 7.05 3.60 -1.06
N ALA A 45 7.81 2.82 -1.84
CA ALA A 45 8.25 3.23 -3.17
C ALA A 45 7.06 3.42 -4.12
N GLU A 46 6.07 2.52 -4.12
CA GLU A 46 4.83 2.68 -4.90
C GLU A 46 4.02 3.90 -4.45
N CYS A 47 3.88 4.14 -3.14
CA CYS A 47 3.23 5.34 -2.62
C CYS A 47 3.92 6.61 -3.14
N ARG A 48 5.26 6.62 -3.17
CA ARG A 48 6.05 7.76 -3.67
C ARG A 48 5.85 8.00 -5.16
N LYS A 49 5.70 6.95 -5.97
CA LYS A 49 5.39 7.09 -7.41
C LYS A 49 4.02 7.77 -7.59
N LEU A 50 2.99 7.29 -6.92
CA LEU A 50 1.65 7.90 -6.98
C LEU A 50 1.67 9.35 -6.48
N ILE A 51 2.43 9.65 -5.42
CA ILE A 51 2.60 11.04 -4.96
C ILE A 51 3.25 11.91 -6.03
N ALA A 52 4.26 11.41 -6.75
CA ALA A 52 4.87 12.12 -7.87
C ALA A 52 3.86 12.35 -9.02
N ASP A 53 2.92 11.44 -9.22
CA ASP A 53 1.83 11.54 -10.20
C ASP A 53 0.68 12.47 -9.74
N GLY A 54 0.81 13.11 -8.58
CA GLY A 54 -0.15 14.09 -8.05
C GLY A 54 -1.21 13.53 -7.11
N TYR A 55 -1.09 12.27 -6.67
CA TYR A 55 -1.88 11.77 -5.56
C TYR A 55 -1.38 12.32 -4.23
N ARG A 56 -2.25 12.28 -3.21
CA ARG A 56 -1.93 12.61 -1.83
C ARG A 56 -2.27 11.43 -0.94
N LEU A 57 -1.36 11.04 -0.06
CA LEU A 57 -1.66 10.09 1.00
C LEU A 57 -2.68 10.71 1.97
N THR A 58 -3.84 10.08 2.12
CA THR A 58 -4.97 10.59 2.93
C THR A 58 -5.24 9.77 4.18
N GLY A 59 -4.72 8.55 4.25
CA GLY A 59 -4.81 7.72 5.44
C GLY A 59 -4.07 6.40 5.27
N TYR A 60 -3.92 5.69 6.37
CA TYR A 60 -3.46 4.30 6.40
C TYR A 60 -4.16 3.57 7.53
N TRP A 61 -4.32 2.26 7.38
CA TRP A 61 -4.85 1.38 8.41
C TRP A 61 -4.19 0.02 8.34
N THR A 62 -4.34 -0.75 9.40
CA THR A 62 -3.74 -2.08 9.53
C THR A 62 -4.81 -3.05 9.99
N ASP A 63 -4.83 -4.25 9.40
CA ASP A 63 -5.73 -5.33 9.76
C ASP A 63 -4.97 -6.67 9.74
N PRO A 64 -5.19 -7.57 10.71
CA PRO A 64 -4.47 -8.85 10.78
C PRO A 64 -4.72 -9.79 9.59
N ASP A 65 -5.89 -9.68 8.96
CA ASP A 65 -6.32 -10.56 7.86
C ASP A 65 -5.99 -9.95 6.48
N VAL A 66 -5.81 -8.62 6.40
CA VAL A 66 -5.56 -7.89 5.14
C VAL A 66 -4.13 -7.39 5.01
N GLY A 67 -3.52 -6.91 6.10
CA GLY A 67 -2.21 -6.29 6.09
C GLY A 67 -2.21 -4.79 6.40
N ILE A 68 -1.23 -4.07 5.89
CA ILE A 68 -1.15 -2.61 5.95
C ILE A 68 -1.70 -2.05 4.64
N VAL A 69 -2.66 -1.11 4.73
CA VAL A 69 -3.27 -0.48 3.56
C VAL A 69 -3.02 1.02 3.60
N PHE A 70 -2.51 1.56 2.50
CA PHE A 70 -2.32 3.00 2.27
C PHE A 70 -3.38 3.52 1.31
N ASN A 71 -4.07 4.60 1.68
CA ASN A 71 -5.12 5.23 0.86
C ASN A 71 -4.60 6.53 0.24
N LEU A 72 -4.45 6.54 -1.08
CA LEU A 72 -3.98 7.70 -1.83
C LEU A 72 -5.11 8.27 -2.69
N LYS A 73 -5.32 9.59 -2.61
CA LYS A 73 -6.36 10.28 -3.37
C LYS A 73 -5.78 11.37 -4.25
N LYS A 74 -6.26 11.46 -5.49
CA LYS A 74 -5.94 12.54 -6.43
C LYS A 74 -7.22 13.25 -6.81
N LYS A 75 -7.26 14.58 -6.68
CA LYS A 75 -8.37 15.36 -7.23
C LYS A 75 -8.36 15.22 -8.75
N LYS A 76 -9.55 15.12 -9.34
CA LYS A 76 -9.69 15.19 -10.80
C LYS A 76 -9.28 16.57 -11.33
#